data_AF-A0AAE7B2U2-F1
#
_entry.id   AF-A0AAE7B2U2-F1
#
_cell.length_a   1.000
_cell.length_b   1.000
_cell.length_c   1.000
_cell.angle_alpha   90.00
_cell.angle_beta   90.00
_cell.angle_gamma   90.00
#
_symmetry.space_group_name_H-M   'P 1'
#
loop_
_entity.id
_entity.type
_entity.pdbx_description
1 polymer ?
#
loop_
_entity_poly.entity_id
_entity_poly.type
_entity_poly.pdbx_seq_one_letter_code
_entity_poly.pdbx_strand_id
1 'polypeptide(L)'
;MQLIVVGIVTIVLILLFIIVFLLINSSSSKQVKTKVINQNLNQVIDLDEIRFPRNVENMNGTILSQACKVIIDSYRALNYANKLPSAMDKIEWHTWQVSILLFFLKSKYVLNISNSNQLFHETILNLSKNHINQDMQKILKKYLDNANVDKDRDTLSKDVIWTAREVSIILHEILELK
;
A
#
# COMPACT_ATOMS: atom_id res chain seq x y z
N MET A 1 -7.53 -22.39 -51.43
CA MET A 1 -8.34 -21.56 -50.49
C MET A 1 -8.92 -22.34 -49.33
N GLN A 2 -9.53 -23.52 -49.53
CA GLN A 2 -10.15 -24.27 -48.42
C GLN A 2 -9.17 -24.70 -47.31
N LEU A 3 -7.95 -25.11 -47.64
CA LEU A 3 -6.93 -25.48 -46.64
C LEU A 3 -6.44 -24.30 -45.78
N ILE A 4 -6.40 -23.08 -46.35
CA ILE A 4 -6.02 -21.87 -45.61
C ILE A 4 -7.14 -21.48 -44.64
N VAL A 5 -8.40 -21.59 -45.07
CA VAL A 5 -9.56 -21.32 -44.21
C VAL A 5 -9.63 -22.33 -43.06
N VAL A 6 -9.37 -23.62 -43.32
CA VAL A 6 -9.32 -24.66 -42.28
C VAL A 6 -8.19 -24.39 -41.29
N GLY A 7 -7.02 -23.94 -41.76
CA GLY A 7 -5.89 -23.56 -40.90
C GLY A 7 -6.17 -22.35 -40.00
N ILE A 8 -6.88 -21.34 -40.52
CA ILE A 8 -7.26 -20.17 -39.72
C ILE A 8 -8.28 -20.57 -38.65
N VAL A 9 -9.26 -21.41 -38.99
CA VAL A 9 -10.28 -21.88 -38.04
C VAL A 9 -9.66 -22.72 -36.92
N THR A 10 -8.68 -23.56 -37.20
CA THR A 10 -7.98 -24.33 -36.15
C THR A 10 -7.14 -23.44 -35.24
N ILE A 11 -6.46 -22.43 -35.77
CA ILE A 11 -5.68 -21.47 -34.96
C ILE A 11 -6.60 -20.67 -34.01
N VAL A 12 -7.76 -20.21 -34.49
CA VAL A 12 -8.75 -19.49 -33.66
C VAL A 12 -9.30 -20.38 -32.53
N LEU A 13 -9.55 -21.66 -32.81
CA LEU A 13 -9.99 -22.62 -31.80
C LEU A 13 -8.93 -22.86 -30.71
N ILE A 14 -7.65 -22.97 -31.10
CA ILE A 14 -6.55 -23.14 -30.14
C ILE A 14 -6.40 -21.90 -29.25
N LEU A 15 -6.49 -20.70 -29.82
CA LEU A 15 -6.45 -19.43 -29.07
C LEU A 15 -7.60 -19.32 -28.07
N LEU A 16 -8.82 -19.69 -28.45
CA LEU A 16 -9.97 -19.74 -27.54
C LEU A 16 -9.74 -20.72 -26.40
N PHE A 17 -9.15 -21.89 -26.69
CA PHE A 17 -8.86 -22.89 -25.66
C PHE A 17 -7.82 -22.39 -24.65
N ILE A 18 -6.79 -21.67 -25.11
CA ILE A 18 -5.77 -21.06 -24.24
C ILE A 18 -6.38 -19.98 -23.35
N ILE A 19 -7.29 -19.15 -23.87
CA ILE A 19 -7.99 -18.11 -23.09
C ILE A 19 -8.85 -18.74 -21.99
N VAL A 20 -9.62 -19.79 -22.32
CA VAL A 20 -10.44 -20.52 -21.34
C VAL A 20 -9.55 -21.20 -20.29
N PHE A 21 -8.44 -21.81 -20.70
CA PHE A 21 -7.48 -22.42 -19.78
C PHE A 21 -6.84 -21.39 -18.84
N LEU A 22 -6.48 -20.20 -19.34
CA LEU A 22 -5.95 -19.10 -18.53
C LEU A 22 -6.99 -18.53 -17.55
N LEU A 23 -8.26 -18.43 -17.95
CA LEU A 23 -9.35 -17.99 -17.08
C LEU A 23 -9.66 -19.01 -15.98
N ILE A 24 -9.61 -20.32 -16.29
CA ILE A 24 -9.82 -21.37 -15.28
C ILE A 24 -8.67 -21.39 -14.27
N ASN A 25 -7.42 -21.23 -14.72
CA ASN A 25 -6.25 -21.26 -13.83
C ASN A 25 -6.05 -19.97 -13.01
N SER A 26 -6.54 -18.82 -13.49
CA SER A 26 -6.53 -17.56 -12.73
C SER A 26 -7.64 -17.47 -11.67
N SER A 27 -8.65 -18.35 -11.75
CA SER A 27 -9.77 -18.39 -10.80
C SER A 27 -9.49 -19.18 -9.51
N SER A 28 -8.23 -19.50 -9.22
CA SER A 28 -7.84 -19.94 -7.88
C SER A 28 -7.78 -18.75 -6.91
N SER A 29 -8.90 -18.05 -6.75
CA SER A 29 -9.16 -17.33 -5.51
C SER A 29 -9.28 -18.40 -4.43
N LYS A 30 -8.17 -18.66 -3.74
CA LYS A 30 -8.27 -19.19 -2.39
C LYS A 30 -9.10 -18.16 -1.66
N GLN A 31 -10.38 -18.47 -1.44
CA GLN A 31 -11.17 -17.81 -0.43
C GLN A 31 -10.37 -17.94 0.86
N VAL A 32 -9.61 -16.90 1.19
CA VAL A 32 -9.09 -16.71 2.52
C VAL A 32 -10.34 -16.68 3.37
N LYS A 33 -10.53 -17.71 4.19
CA LYS A 33 -11.53 -17.66 5.25
C LYS A 33 -11.11 -16.49 6.11
N THR A 34 -11.71 -15.33 5.87
CA THR A 34 -11.63 -14.19 6.78
C THR A 34 -12.19 -14.72 8.09
N LYS A 35 -11.30 -14.98 9.04
CA LYS A 35 -11.68 -15.20 10.42
C LYS A 35 -12.35 -13.88 10.80
N VAL A 36 -13.67 -13.86 10.86
CA VAL A 36 -14.42 -12.72 11.37
C VAL A 36 -14.04 -12.63 12.85
N ILE A 37 -12.99 -11.87 13.12
CA ILE A 37 -12.69 -11.43 14.45
C ILE A 37 -13.71 -10.33 14.70
N ASN A 38 -14.73 -10.63 15.51
CA ASN A 38 -15.57 -9.60 16.13
C ASN A 38 -14.67 -8.78 17.06
N GLN A 39 -13.94 -7.83 16.48
CA GLN A 39 -13.19 -6.83 17.23
C GLN A 39 -14.04 -5.58 17.31
N ASN A 40 -14.32 -5.19 18.56
CA ASN A 40 -15.09 -4.01 18.93
C ASN A 40 -14.72 -2.81 18.05
N LEU A 41 -15.72 -2.21 17.40
CA LEU A 41 -15.57 -1.03 16.52
C LEU A 41 -15.00 0.22 17.23
N ASN A 42 -14.78 0.17 18.55
CA ASN A 42 -14.32 1.28 19.38
C ASN A 42 -12.92 1.06 19.99
N GLN A 43 -12.20 -0.02 19.65
CA GLN A 43 -10.85 -0.19 20.18
C GLN A 43 -9.88 0.68 19.37
N VAL A 44 -9.33 1.70 20.04
CA VAL A 44 -8.20 2.48 19.51
C VAL A 44 -7.03 1.52 19.35
N ILE A 45 -6.48 1.44 18.14
CA ILE A 45 -5.34 0.60 17.83
C ILE A 45 -4.09 1.37 18.25
N ASP A 46 -3.31 0.76 19.15
CA ASP A 46 -1.99 1.25 19.52
C ASP A 46 -0.95 0.79 18.48
N LEU A 47 -0.24 1.75 17.88
CA LEU A 47 0.82 1.48 16.92
C LEU A 47 1.96 0.67 17.56
N ASP A 48 2.19 0.84 18.87
CA ASP A 48 3.23 0.12 19.60
C ASP A 48 2.94 -1.38 19.70
N GLU A 49 1.67 -1.80 19.60
CA GLU A 49 1.23 -3.20 19.62
C GLU A 49 1.26 -3.87 18.24
N ILE A 50 1.39 -3.09 17.16
CA ILE A 50 1.42 -3.62 15.79
C ILE A 50 2.78 -4.28 15.51
N ARG A 51 2.74 -5.50 14.95
CA ARG A 51 3.91 -6.20 14.42
C ARG A 51 4.11 -5.85 12.94
N PHE A 52 5.36 -5.91 12.49
CA PHE A 52 5.73 -5.65 11.11
C PHE A 52 6.50 -6.85 10.53
N PRO A 53 6.71 -6.92 9.20
CA PRO A 53 7.54 -7.96 8.62
C PRO A 53 8.93 -7.97 9.26
N ARG A 54 9.46 -9.15 9.58
CA ARG A 54 10.77 -9.30 10.26
C ARG A 54 11.88 -8.51 9.59
N ASN A 55 11.88 -8.46 8.27
CA ASN A 55 12.88 -7.73 7.50
C ASN A 55 12.80 -6.20 7.72
N VAL A 56 11.63 -5.66 8.05
CA VAL A 56 11.43 -4.26 8.44
C VAL A 56 11.83 -4.05 9.91
N GLU A 57 11.38 -4.93 10.81
CA GLU A 57 11.70 -4.83 12.25
C GLU A 57 13.20 -4.93 12.53
N ASN A 58 13.94 -5.69 11.70
CA ASN A 58 15.38 -5.85 11.82
C ASN A 58 16.19 -4.70 11.20
N MET A 59 15.54 -3.69 10.58
CA MET A 59 16.26 -2.52 10.06
C MET A 59 16.76 -1.66 11.22
N ASN A 60 18.04 -1.31 11.21
CA ASN A 60 18.55 -0.26 12.10
C ASN A 60 18.05 1.12 11.65
N GLY A 61 18.17 2.13 12.51
CA GLY A 61 17.65 3.48 12.23
C GLY A 61 18.18 4.11 10.94
N THR A 62 19.45 3.87 10.58
CA THR A 62 20.03 4.38 9.32
C THR A 62 19.38 3.75 8.10
N ILE A 63 19.24 2.43 8.09
CA ILE A 63 18.61 1.69 6.98
C ILE A 63 17.14 2.07 6.88
N LEU A 64 16.43 2.14 8.01
CA LEU A 64 15.02 2.49 8.05
C LEU A 64 14.77 3.91 7.56
N SER A 65 15.61 4.87 7.97
CA SER A 65 15.55 6.26 7.49
C SER A 65 15.82 6.37 6.00
N GLN A 66 16.81 5.62 5.49
CA GLN A 66 17.11 5.60 4.06
C GLN A 66 15.96 4.99 3.26
N ALA A 67 15.35 3.90 3.74
CA ALA A 67 14.19 3.29 3.10
C ALA A 67 12.99 4.24 3.08
N CYS A 68 12.72 4.93 4.19
CA CYS A 68 11.66 5.95 4.26
C CYS A 68 11.94 7.12 3.30
N LYS A 69 13.19 7.57 3.19
CA LYS A 69 13.57 8.63 2.25
C LYS A 69 13.31 8.23 0.79
N VAL A 70 13.65 7.00 0.40
CA VAL A 70 13.36 6.47 -0.94
C VAL A 70 11.85 6.48 -1.24
N ILE A 71 11.02 6.13 -0.25
CA ILE A 71 9.56 6.19 -0.38
C ILE A 71 9.09 7.64 -0.57
N ILE A 72 9.65 8.58 0.20
CA ILE A 72 9.30 10.01 0.10
C ILE A 72 9.75 10.60 -1.24
N ASP A 73 10.92 10.23 -1.74
CA ASP A 73 11.41 10.67 -3.05
C ASP A 73 10.51 10.12 -4.18
N SER A 74 10.05 8.87 -4.06
CA SER A 74 9.07 8.28 -4.99
C SER A 74 7.73 9.02 -4.92
N TYR A 75 7.25 9.33 -3.72
CA TYR A 75 6.02 10.09 -3.51
C TYR A 75 6.12 11.50 -4.11
N ARG A 76 7.28 12.17 -3.94
CA ARG A 76 7.57 13.48 -4.54
C ARG A 76 7.59 13.41 -6.06
N ALA A 77 8.21 12.38 -6.64
CA ALA A 77 8.26 12.18 -8.09
C ALA A 77 6.86 11.94 -8.69
N LEU A 78 5.97 11.30 -7.93
CA LEU A 78 4.56 11.14 -8.32
C LEU A 78 3.77 12.45 -8.23
N ASN A 79 4.31 13.48 -7.57
CA ASN A 79 3.83 14.86 -7.59
C ASN A 79 2.33 15.02 -7.27
N TYR A 80 1.85 14.33 -6.24
CA TYR A 80 0.43 14.40 -5.85
C TYR A 80 -0.03 15.80 -5.46
N ALA A 81 0.88 16.63 -4.93
CA ALA A 81 0.60 18.01 -4.56
C ALA A 81 -0.07 18.82 -5.68
N ASN A 82 0.27 18.52 -6.94
CA ASN A 82 -0.20 19.26 -8.12
C ASN A 82 -1.22 18.46 -8.97
N LYS A 83 -1.72 17.33 -8.48
CA LYS A 83 -2.72 16.51 -9.19
C LYS A 83 -4.14 16.88 -8.76
N LEU A 84 -5.13 16.43 -9.53
CA LEU A 84 -6.53 16.52 -9.12
C LEU A 84 -6.80 15.71 -7.83
N PRO A 85 -7.78 16.09 -7.01
CA PRO A 85 -8.12 15.38 -5.77
C PRO A 85 -8.37 13.88 -5.97
N SER A 86 -8.96 13.49 -7.10
CA SER A 86 -9.22 12.07 -7.44
C SER A 86 -7.95 11.23 -7.61
N ALA A 87 -6.79 11.85 -7.84
CA ALA A 87 -5.53 11.14 -7.88
C ALA A 87 -5.12 10.60 -6.49
N MET A 88 -5.62 11.20 -5.41
CA MET A 88 -5.36 10.75 -4.05
C MET A 88 -6.03 9.40 -3.76
N ASP A 89 -7.10 9.06 -4.47
CA ASP A 89 -7.87 7.85 -4.24
C ASP A 89 -7.35 6.65 -5.07
N LYS A 90 -6.26 6.84 -5.84
CA LYS A 90 -5.62 5.78 -6.63
C LYS A 90 -4.91 4.79 -5.73
N ILE A 91 -5.23 3.51 -5.91
CA ILE A 91 -4.57 2.37 -5.27
C ILE A 91 -3.31 2.03 -6.08
N GLU A 92 -2.14 2.48 -5.61
CA GLU A 92 -0.87 2.32 -6.34
C GLU A 92 0.35 2.12 -5.43
N TRP A 93 0.13 1.99 -4.12
CA TRP A 93 1.18 1.77 -3.12
C TRP A 93 1.15 0.36 -2.55
N HIS A 94 2.33 -0.19 -2.30
CA HIS A 94 2.51 -1.57 -1.87
C HIS A 94 2.53 -1.69 -0.34
N THR A 95 2.03 -2.80 0.20
CA THR A 95 2.04 -3.10 1.63
C THR A 95 3.45 -3.11 2.22
N TRP A 96 4.46 -3.50 1.44
CA TRP A 96 5.86 -3.39 1.86
C TRP A 96 6.27 -1.95 2.21
N GLN A 97 5.92 -0.98 1.35
CA GLN A 97 6.25 0.43 1.57
C GLN A 97 5.49 0.99 2.79
N VAL A 98 4.21 0.66 2.92
CA VAL A 98 3.40 1.08 4.08
C VAL A 98 3.93 0.46 5.39
N SER A 99 4.41 -0.78 5.35
CA SER A 99 5.04 -1.42 6.52
C SER A 99 6.28 -0.64 6.98
N ILE A 100 7.11 -0.17 6.05
CA ILE A 100 8.29 0.66 6.37
C ILE A 100 7.86 1.98 7.00
N LEU A 101 6.86 2.66 6.42
CA LEU A 101 6.41 3.97 6.93
C LEU A 101 5.80 3.86 8.33
N LEU A 102 4.92 2.88 8.56
CA LEU A 102 4.31 2.67 9.87
C LEU A 102 5.34 2.24 10.93
N PHE A 103 6.31 1.40 10.57
CA PHE A 103 7.40 1.05 11.49
C PHE A 103 8.34 2.22 11.76
N PHE A 104 8.60 3.08 10.77
CA PHE A 104 9.33 4.33 10.97
C PHE A 104 8.60 5.22 11.98
N LEU A 105 7.28 5.41 11.80
CA LEU A 105 6.44 6.18 12.71
C LEU A 105 6.47 5.60 14.14
N LYS A 106 6.37 4.27 14.27
CA LYS A 106 6.48 3.55 15.55
C LYS A 106 7.83 3.78 16.23
N SER A 107 8.91 3.79 15.45
CA SER A 107 10.28 3.93 15.96
C SER A 107 10.59 5.32 16.50
N LYS A 108 9.69 6.29 16.31
CA LYS A 108 9.84 7.70 16.76
C LYS A 108 11.14 8.34 16.27
N TYR A 109 11.65 7.88 15.13
CA TYR A 109 12.77 8.51 14.47
C TYR A 109 12.33 9.81 13.81
N VAL A 110 13.24 10.77 13.73
CA VAL A 110 12.98 12.07 13.12
C VAL A 110 13.60 12.11 11.73
N LEU A 111 12.80 12.49 10.73
CA LEU A 111 13.25 12.73 9.37
C LEU A 111 13.37 14.23 9.13
N ASN A 112 14.57 14.67 8.76
CA ASN A 112 14.77 16.05 8.35
C ASN A 112 14.66 16.16 6.83
N ILE A 113 13.56 16.74 6.34
CA ILE A 113 13.28 16.88 4.92
C ILE A 113 12.99 18.34 4.60
N SER A 114 13.74 18.87 3.65
CA SER A 114 13.50 20.21 3.11
C SER A 114 12.17 20.25 2.33
N ASN A 115 11.45 21.36 2.45
CA ASN A 115 10.22 21.65 1.69
C ASN A 115 9.06 20.65 1.91
N SER A 116 8.90 20.14 3.14
CA SER A 116 7.78 19.25 3.51
C SER A 116 6.40 19.82 3.17
N ASN A 117 6.21 21.14 3.31
CA ASN A 117 4.93 21.80 3.04
C ASN A 117 4.50 21.73 1.57
N GLN A 118 5.42 21.56 0.63
CA GLN A 118 5.13 21.44 -0.80
C GLN A 118 4.90 19.98 -1.24
N LEU A 119 5.04 19.03 -0.31
CA LEU A 119 4.93 17.60 -0.62
C LEU A 119 3.47 17.16 -0.77
N PHE A 120 2.57 17.76 0.00
CA PHE A 120 1.20 17.28 0.14
C PHE A 120 0.20 18.07 -0.71
N HIS A 121 -0.83 17.36 -1.18
CA HIS A 121 -2.00 17.98 -1.80
C HIS A 121 -2.78 18.80 -0.76
N GLU A 122 -3.44 19.89 -1.19
CA GLU A 122 -4.20 20.79 -0.30
C GLU A 122 -5.24 20.05 0.55
N THR A 123 -5.85 18.98 0.02
CA THR A 123 -6.83 18.17 0.73
C THR A 123 -6.27 17.45 1.95
N ILE A 124 -4.95 17.23 2.00
CA ILE A 124 -4.26 16.65 3.15
C ILE A 124 -3.85 17.76 4.12
N LEU A 125 -3.29 18.86 3.60
CA LEU A 125 -2.88 20.02 4.40
C LEU A 125 -4.04 20.68 5.15
N ASN A 126 -5.24 20.64 4.58
CA ASN A 126 -6.44 21.22 5.17
C ASN A 126 -7.15 20.29 6.18
N LEU A 127 -6.64 19.08 6.43
CA LEU A 127 -7.23 18.17 7.41
C LEU A 127 -6.94 18.66 8.84
N SER A 128 -7.98 18.73 9.66
CA SER A 128 -7.80 18.92 11.11
C SER A 128 -7.12 17.69 11.73
N LYS A 129 -6.40 17.87 12.84
CA LYS A 129 -5.77 16.76 13.58
C LYS A 129 -6.74 15.62 13.95
N ASN A 130 -8.00 15.92 14.27
CA ASN A 130 -8.99 14.88 14.54
C ASN A 130 -9.27 13.98 13.33
N HIS A 131 -9.42 14.57 12.13
CA HIS A 131 -9.59 13.81 10.89
C HIS A 131 -8.35 12.96 10.58
N ILE A 132 -7.14 13.52 10.76
CA ILE A 132 -5.89 12.77 10.59
C ILE A 132 -5.84 11.57 11.54
N ASN A 133 -6.17 11.76 12.82
CA ASN A 133 -6.19 10.68 13.81
C ASN A 133 -7.22 9.60 13.45
N GLN A 134 -8.41 9.99 12.99
CA GLN A 134 -9.44 9.04 12.54
C GLN A 134 -8.99 8.24 11.32
N ASP A 135 -8.36 8.88 10.35
CA ASP A 135 -7.86 8.20 9.16
C ASP A 135 -6.66 7.31 9.48
N MET A 136 -5.76 7.73 10.38
CA MET A 136 -4.71 6.85 10.91
C MET A 136 -5.31 5.60 11.54
N GLN A 137 -6.36 5.70 12.36
CA GLN A 137 -7.01 4.52 12.94
C GLN A 137 -7.59 3.58 11.87
N LYS A 138 -8.17 4.12 10.79
CA LYS A 138 -8.64 3.31 9.64
C LYS A 138 -7.47 2.63 8.93
N ILE A 139 -6.35 3.34 8.72
CA ILE A 139 -5.13 2.81 8.10
C ILE A 139 -4.55 1.68 8.93
N LEU A 140 -4.43 1.86 10.25
CA LEU A 140 -3.92 0.83 11.16
C LEU A 140 -4.82 -0.41 11.17
N LYS A 141 -6.14 -0.20 11.20
CA LYS A 141 -7.11 -1.31 11.09
C LYS A 141 -6.95 -2.07 9.78
N LYS A 142 -6.91 -1.35 8.65
CA LYS A 142 -6.69 -1.93 7.33
C LYS A 142 -5.35 -2.69 7.26
N TYR A 143 -4.32 -2.18 7.91
CA TYR A 143 -3.01 -2.85 7.99
C TYR A 143 -3.15 -4.19 8.73
N LEU A 144 -3.75 -4.20 9.91
CA LEU A 144 -3.96 -5.42 10.69
C LEU A 144 -4.81 -6.46 9.96
N ASP A 145 -5.83 -6.02 9.23
CA ASP A 145 -6.76 -6.90 8.53
C ASP A 145 -6.14 -7.55 7.28
N ASN A 146 -5.21 -6.86 6.61
CA ASN A 146 -4.74 -7.26 5.26
C ASN A 146 -3.25 -7.57 5.17
N ALA A 147 -2.40 -6.91 5.97
CA ALA A 147 -0.95 -7.09 5.90
C ALA A 147 -0.52 -8.39 6.57
N ASN A 148 -0.02 -9.34 5.78
CA ASN A 148 0.56 -10.57 6.31
C ASN A 148 2.05 -10.37 6.60
N VAL A 149 2.36 -10.11 7.88
CA VAL A 149 3.73 -9.84 8.37
C VAL A 149 4.70 -11.01 8.22
N ASP A 150 4.22 -12.23 8.00
CA ASP A 150 5.07 -13.41 7.81
C ASP A 150 5.57 -13.55 6.36
N LYS A 151 5.06 -12.71 5.44
CA LYS A 151 5.48 -12.70 4.03
C LYS A 151 6.77 -11.93 3.80
N ASP A 152 7.49 -12.34 2.76
CA ASP A 152 8.70 -11.66 2.31
C ASP A 152 8.41 -10.34 1.57
N ARG A 153 9.48 -9.57 1.34
CA ARG A 153 9.45 -8.28 0.63
C ARG A 153 8.78 -8.39 -0.74
N ASP A 154 9.13 -9.38 -1.55
CA ASP A 154 8.70 -9.45 -2.94
C ASP A 154 7.20 -9.79 -3.00
N THR A 155 6.72 -10.63 -2.09
CA THR A 155 5.28 -10.90 -1.95
C THR A 155 4.52 -9.66 -1.47
N LEU A 156 5.02 -8.95 -0.45
CA LEU A 156 4.39 -7.71 0.04
C LEU A 156 4.51 -6.52 -0.93
N SER A 157 5.47 -6.57 -1.86
CA SER A 157 5.63 -5.61 -2.95
C SER A 157 4.68 -5.89 -4.12
N LYS A 158 3.97 -7.03 -4.14
CA LYS A 158 2.88 -7.28 -5.10
C LYS A 158 1.51 -6.93 -4.54
N ASP A 159 1.44 -6.68 -3.23
CA ASP A 159 0.22 -6.36 -2.51
C ASP A 159 -0.08 -4.85 -2.62
N VAL A 160 -0.62 -4.44 -3.77
CA VAL A 160 -0.97 -3.05 -4.10
C VAL A 160 -2.40 -2.78 -3.66
N ILE A 161 -2.58 -2.39 -2.39
CA ILE A 161 -3.91 -2.13 -1.80
C ILE A 161 -4.03 -0.73 -1.21
N TRP A 162 -2.95 0.05 -1.23
CA TRP A 162 -2.87 1.34 -0.54
C TRP A 162 -3.06 2.50 -1.49
N THR A 163 -3.92 3.42 -1.08
CA THR A 163 -4.20 4.65 -1.80
C THR A 163 -3.11 5.68 -1.57
N ALA A 164 -2.93 6.60 -2.53
CA ALA A 164 -2.05 7.74 -2.34
C ALA A 164 -2.43 8.56 -1.09
N ARG A 165 -3.74 8.74 -0.83
CA ARG A 165 -4.27 9.41 0.37
C ARG A 165 -3.79 8.78 1.67
N GLU A 166 -3.90 7.46 1.79
CA GLU A 166 -3.45 6.74 2.99
C GLU A 166 -1.95 6.94 3.22
N VAL A 167 -1.14 6.85 2.16
CA VAL A 167 0.31 7.10 2.24
C VAL A 167 0.61 8.55 2.60
N SER A 168 -0.12 9.52 2.04
CA SER A 168 0.03 10.94 2.39
C SER A 168 -0.21 11.21 3.86
N ILE A 169 -1.22 10.57 4.46
CA ILE A 169 -1.57 10.74 5.87
C ILE A 169 -0.46 10.19 6.77
N ILE A 170 0.07 9.01 6.47
CA ILE A 170 1.19 8.43 7.22
C ILE A 170 2.43 9.33 7.12
N LEU A 171 2.76 9.78 5.90
CA LEU A 171 3.90 10.68 5.69
C LEU A 171 3.71 12.03 6.39
N HIS A 172 2.49 12.56 6.41
CA HIS A 172 2.19 13.79 7.13
C HIS A 172 2.47 13.64 8.62
N GLU A 173 2.01 12.54 9.25
CA GLU A 173 2.29 12.28 10.67
C GLU A 173 3.80 12.10 10.95
N ILE A 174 4.53 11.43 10.06
CA ILE A 174 5.99 11.27 10.20
C ILE A 174 6.71 12.63 10.19
N LEU A 175 6.29 13.56 9.34
CA LEU A 175 6.95 14.87 9.18
C LEU A 175 6.53 15.90 10.25
N GLU A 176 5.42 15.66 10.95
CA GLU A 176 5.00 16.44 12.11
C GLU A 176 5.71 16.01 13.41
N LEU A 177 6.37 14.84 13.44
CA LEU A 177 7.27 14.45 14.53
C LEU A 177 8.51 15.34 14.52
N LYS A 178 8.47 16.44 15.27
CA LYS A 178 9.60 17.34 15.52
C LYS A 178 10.12 17.18 16.94
#